data_AF-A0A0C9LZ16-F1
#
_entry.id   AF-A0A0C9LZ16-F1
#
_cell.length_a   1.000
_cell.length_b   1.000
_cell.length_c   1.000
_cell.angle_alpha   90.00
_cell.angle_beta   90.00
_cell.angle_gamma   90.00
#
_symmetry.space_group_name_H-M   'P 1'
#
loop_
_entity.id
_entity.type
_entity.pdbx_description
1 polymer ?
#
loop_
_entity_poly.entity_id
_entity_poly.type
_entity_poly.pdbx_seq_one_letter_code
_entity_poly.pdbx_strand_id
1 'polypeptide(L)'
;MVFKNAVEALAAFGWGGENKKEDKNDEDGSKRTPRVGEDSQAKRKSTDRNGRCSNSDQRESVVKIKLASLYPERGMQSMLARRLVETNEMSHEDWLEWRRKGIGGSDVAAICGLSRYRSALEVYLDKLGEIPPKEDNPKMKAGRMLEPVIADWFTEETGIKVQEQKCIFQHKEHPFMFANIDRWVLGENAGLEIKNTSEYNRNDWFDGPNEIIPTEYQLQANHYMAVLGAERWYVAVLIGGWDFQWRIIERDEDLIQNLISIERNFWMNHVEAKNPPGVTSQDTQLLNQMYPESRAASVEISDAYHDLMKNLVDSKKMLETAKDMHEEAKNKVKSIMGDNEIAVWRGERFVSWKTDARGRRTFKIIGVAAPANGRTINDLFEQMKPAIAQAIPKHLTPDRLLRIATTSIRSNPKLKSCTPESLLGAVMQCAQLGLEPSVLGHAYLIPYKNKGVDECQFQIGYKGLIELARRTGQISSIMAQAVYQNDEFEYEYGINEKLKHVPADGDRGGVIKYYAYAKFKDGGYSFLVMSRNDIERHRDKFSKTKSYGPWVDHFDEMAKKTVLKGLMKYMPISVEFQKAVDQDETTKHFEPGTDNMGDAIDITDWSSQQETASAETIVPEEYPNQAALPF
;
A
#
# COMPACT_ATOMS: atom_id res chain seq x y z
N MET A 1 2.83 -36.23 -7.83
CA MET A 1 3.48 -36.62 -9.10
C MET A 1 2.43 -36.42 -10.19
N VAL A 2 2.15 -35.19 -10.65
CA VAL A 2 3.00 -34.23 -11.34
C VAL A 2 2.78 -32.81 -10.76
N PHE A 3 3.68 -32.39 -9.87
CA PHE A 3 4.08 -30.99 -9.63
C PHE A 3 5.52 -31.05 -9.07
N LYS A 4 6.35 -31.76 -9.84
CA LYS A 4 7.80 -31.89 -9.63
C LYS A 4 8.61 -31.27 -10.79
N ASN A 5 7.95 -30.75 -11.84
CA ASN A 5 8.64 -30.39 -13.10
C ASN A 5 8.79 -28.88 -13.37
N ALA A 6 8.70 -28.02 -12.34
CA ALA A 6 9.16 -26.63 -12.44
C ALA A 6 10.46 -26.38 -11.64
N VAL A 7 10.84 -27.32 -10.76
CA VAL A 7 12.08 -27.27 -9.97
C VAL A 7 13.23 -28.03 -10.66
N GLU A 8 12.94 -28.90 -11.63
CA GLU A 8 13.94 -29.71 -12.35
C GLU A 8 14.55 -29.02 -13.60
N ALA A 9 14.10 -27.82 -13.99
CA ALA A 9 14.67 -27.07 -15.12
C ALA A 9 15.95 -26.27 -14.78
N LEU A 10 16.35 -26.21 -13.49
CA LEU A 10 17.58 -25.54 -13.04
C LEU A 10 18.63 -26.50 -12.47
N ALA A 11 18.41 -27.82 -12.53
CA ALA A 11 19.28 -28.83 -11.90
C ALA A 11 19.90 -29.84 -12.90
N ALA A 12 20.16 -29.41 -14.14
CA ALA A 12 20.77 -30.25 -15.18
C ALA A 12 22.24 -29.88 -15.43
N PHE A 13 23.12 -30.00 -14.41
CA PHE A 13 24.57 -30.20 -14.58
C PHE A 13 25.17 -30.83 -13.29
N GLY A 14 25.30 -32.16 -13.27
CA GLY A 14 26.48 -32.88 -12.75
C GLY A 14 26.65 -33.22 -11.24
N TRP A 15 26.27 -34.47 -10.88
CA TRP A 15 26.92 -35.45 -9.98
C TRP A 15 27.09 -35.12 -8.47
N GLY A 16 26.82 -35.98 -7.48
CA GLY A 16 26.49 -37.41 -7.39
C GLY A 16 27.13 -38.00 -6.11
N GLY A 17 26.38 -38.68 -5.23
CA GLY A 17 26.93 -39.39 -4.07
C GLY A 17 25.92 -39.79 -2.99
N GLU A 18 25.58 -41.09 -2.95
CA GLU A 18 24.69 -41.83 -2.03
C GLU A 18 25.17 -41.80 -0.54
N ASN A 19 24.42 -42.16 0.52
CA ASN A 19 23.66 -43.40 0.78
C ASN A 19 22.88 -43.33 2.13
N LYS A 20 21.66 -43.92 2.16
CA LYS A 20 21.03 -44.87 3.14
C LYS A 20 21.18 -44.64 4.68
N LYS A 21 20.25 -44.98 5.60
CA LYS A 21 19.00 -45.78 5.67
C LYS A 21 18.45 -45.73 7.13
N GLU A 22 17.13 -45.97 7.29
CA GLU A 22 16.42 -46.74 8.38
C GLU A 22 16.60 -46.32 9.86
N ASP A 23 15.68 -46.50 10.84
CA ASP A 23 14.38 -47.17 10.97
C ASP A 23 13.71 -46.78 12.33
N LYS A 24 12.37 -46.66 12.34
CA LYS A 24 11.34 -47.21 13.26
C LYS A 24 11.27 -47.12 14.82
N ASN A 25 9.98 -47.15 15.26
CA ASN A 25 9.35 -47.74 16.49
C ASN A 25 9.38 -46.94 17.82
N ASP A 26 8.42 -46.96 18.76
CA ASP A 26 7.12 -47.63 19.00
C ASP A 26 6.37 -46.93 20.18
N GLU A 27 5.02 -47.09 20.26
CA GLU A 27 4.10 -47.36 21.42
C GLU A 27 4.29 -46.67 22.82
N ASP A 28 3.33 -46.43 23.73
CA ASP A 28 1.90 -46.70 24.03
C ASP A 28 1.57 -45.91 25.34
N GLY A 29 0.29 -45.77 25.75
CA GLY A 29 -0.04 -45.68 27.19
C GLY A 29 -1.10 -44.65 27.63
N SER A 30 -2.21 -45.14 28.20
CA SER A 30 -3.48 -44.44 28.43
C SER A 30 -3.76 -43.92 29.87
N LYS A 31 -4.64 -42.89 29.94
CA LYS A 31 -5.75 -42.60 30.90
C LYS A 31 -5.54 -42.60 32.43
N ARG A 32 -5.99 -41.50 33.11
CA ARG A 32 -7.18 -41.42 34.02
C ARG A 32 -7.24 -40.10 34.84
N THR A 33 -8.45 -39.54 34.99
CA THR A 33 -8.89 -38.46 35.91
C THR A 33 -9.38 -39.01 37.27
N PRO A 34 -9.60 -38.22 38.36
CA PRO A 34 -10.94 -37.62 38.62
C PRO A 34 -11.06 -36.32 39.51
N ARG A 35 -12.20 -35.61 39.33
CA ARG A 35 -13.14 -34.83 40.22
C ARG A 35 -12.68 -34.10 41.52
N VAL A 36 -12.95 -32.77 41.68
CA VAL A 36 -14.14 -32.00 42.19
C VAL A 36 -14.37 -32.04 43.72
N GLY A 37 -14.51 -30.85 44.34
CA GLY A 37 -15.16 -30.61 45.63
C GLY A 37 -15.07 -29.15 46.11
N GLU A 38 -16.20 -28.43 46.10
CA GLU A 38 -16.45 -27.14 46.77
C GLU A 38 -16.66 -27.36 48.29
N ASP A 39 -16.35 -26.37 49.15
CA ASP A 39 -17.38 -25.67 49.94
C ASP A 39 -16.83 -24.53 50.82
N SER A 40 -17.79 -23.74 51.30
CA SER A 40 -17.76 -22.36 51.78
C SER A 40 -17.74 -22.20 53.32
N GLN A 41 -17.36 -21.01 53.84
CA GLN A 41 -18.11 -20.17 54.82
C GLN A 41 -17.26 -19.17 55.64
N ALA A 42 -17.90 -18.04 55.95
CA ALA A 42 -17.38 -16.78 56.48
C ALA A 42 -17.42 -16.65 58.03
N LYS A 43 -16.73 -15.65 58.60
CA LYS A 43 -17.08 -15.02 59.89
C LYS A 43 -16.55 -13.58 60.03
N ARG A 44 -17.32 -12.75 60.75
CA ARG A 44 -17.26 -11.28 60.93
C ARG A 44 -16.70 -10.84 62.31
N LYS A 45 -16.44 -9.51 62.43
CA LYS A 45 -16.37 -8.61 63.63
C LYS A 45 -15.00 -8.50 64.33
N SER A 46 -14.57 -7.40 64.98
CA SER A 46 -14.95 -5.97 65.16
C SER A 46 -13.88 -5.31 66.08
N THR A 47 -13.59 -3.99 65.93
CA THR A 47 -13.20 -2.95 66.95
C THR A 47 -12.25 -3.32 68.12
N ASP A 48 -11.23 -2.56 68.56
CA ASP A 48 -11.12 -1.11 68.78
C ASP A 48 -9.65 -0.71 69.15
N ARG A 49 -9.44 0.60 69.31
CA ARG A 49 -8.23 1.46 69.46
C ARG A 49 -7.21 1.13 70.58
N ASN A 50 -5.92 1.35 70.30
CA ASN A 50 -5.05 2.48 70.75
C ASN A 50 -3.55 2.07 70.85
N GLY A 51 -2.65 2.83 70.24
CA GLY A 51 -1.20 2.72 70.50
C GLY A 51 -0.34 3.36 69.41
N ARG A 52 0.27 4.51 69.71
CA ARG A 52 1.25 5.21 68.86
C ARG A 52 2.47 4.32 68.60
N CYS A 53 2.89 4.18 67.35
CA CYS A 53 4.28 4.31 66.94
C CYS A 53 4.39 4.44 65.41
N SER A 54 5.40 5.20 65.01
CA SER A 54 6.00 5.39 63.68
C SER A 54 5.69 4.32 62.62
N ASN A 55 5.23 4.75 61.43
CA ASN A 55 5.53 4.10 60.14
C ASN A 55 5.02 4.96 58.97
N SER A 56 5.94 5.68 58.32
CA SER A 56 5.71 6.40 57.07
C SER A 56 5.83 5.52 55.81
N ASP A 57 6.13 4.22 55.93
CA ASP A 57 6.47 3.37 54.77
C ASP A 57 5.45 2.27 54.42
N GLN A 58 4.20 2.35 54.91
CA GLN A 58 3.19 1.30 54.62
C GLN A 58 1.83 1.80 54.10
N ARG A 59 1.68 3.08 53.73
CA ARG A 59 0.44 3.59 53.11
C ARG A 59 0.45 3.65 51.58
N GLU A 60 1.61 3.51 50.92
CA GLU A 60 1.69 3.45 49.45
C GLU A 60 1.40 2.05 48.87
N SER A 61 1.52 0.99 49.68
CA SER A 61 1.33 -0.39 49.20
C SER A 61 -0.14 -0.85 49.15
N VAL A 62 -1.05 -0.18 49.87
CA VAL A 62 -2.47 -0.61 49.97
C VAL A 62 -3.39 0.14 49.00
N VAL A 63 -2.95 1.28 48.43
CA VAL A 63 -3.71 1.98 47.37
C VAL A 63 -3.46 1.35 45.99
N LYS A 64 -2.32 0.66 45.79
CA LYS A 64 -2.03 -0.07 44.53
C LYS A 64 -2.84 -1.34 44.31
N ILE A 65 -3.46 -1.91 45.34
CA ILE A 65 -4.17 -3.21 45.23
C ILE A 65 -5.68 -3.06 45.00
N LYS A 66 -6.25 -1.85 45.08
CA LYS A 66 -7.71 -1.63 44.87
C LYS A 66 -8.13 -0.89 43.60
N LEU A 67 -7.20 -0.57 42.70
CA LEU A 67 -7.51 -0.05 41.36
C LEU A 67 -7.45 -1.12 40.25
N ALA A 68 -6.89 -2.30 40.54
CA ALA A 68 -6.81 -3.42 39.59
C ALA A 68 -8.14 -4.17 39.40
N SER A 69 -9.20 -3.89 40.17
CA SER A 69 -10.45 -4.65 40.14
C SER A 69 -11.65 -3.91 39.52
N LEU A 70 -11.43 -2.80 38.81
CA LEU A 70 -12.51 -1.98 38.22
C LEU A 70 -12.49 -1.88 36.69
N TYR A 71 -11.53 -2.53 36.02
CA TYR A 71 -11.51 -2.67 34.57
C TYR A 71 -11.22 -4.14 34.23
N PRO A 72 -12.12 -4.86 33.53
CA PRO A 72 -11.79 -6.20 33.08
C PRO A 72 -10.63 -6.12 32.09
N GLU A 73 -9.55 -6.85 32.35
CA GLU A 73 -8.37 -7.04 31.49
C GLU A 73 -8.70 -7.77 30.16
N ARG A 74 -9.69 -7.30 29.40
CA ARG A 74 -10.06 -7.92 28.12
C ARG A 74 -9.19 -7.46 26.95
N GLY A 75 -8.42 -6.39 27.08
CA GLY A 75 -7.68 -5.79 25.95
C GLY A 75 -6.33 -6.46 25.60
N MET A 76 -5.66 -7.15 26.54
CA MET A 76 -4.29 -7.63 26.32
C MET A 76 -4.16 -9.14 26.10
N GLN A 77 -5.17 -9.94 26.48
CA GLN A 77 -5.12 -11.40 26.44
C GLN A 77 -5.35 -12.01 25.04
N SER A 78 -5.77 -11.23 24.04
CA SER A 78 -6.07 -11.73 22.68
C SER A 78 -5.03 -11.38 21.60
N MET A 79 -3.86 -10.83 21.95
CA MET A 79 -2.86 -10.46 20.94
C MET A 79 -2.43 -11.67 20.10
N LEU A 80 -2.40 -11.51 18.78
CA LEU A 80 -1.90 -12.52 17.83
C LEU A 80 -0.36 -12.59 17.80
N ALA A 81 0.31 -11.90 18.71
CA ALA A 81 1.76 -11.88 18.84
C ALA A 81 2.28 -12.71 20.02
N ARG A 82 3.54 -13.16 19.89
CA ARG A 82 4.37 -13.62 21.01
C ARG A 82 5.18 -12.43 21.52
N ARG A 83 5.20 -12.23 22.85
CA ARG A 83 6.18 -11.35 23.49
C ARG A 83 7.55 -12.03 23.40
N LEU A 84 8.41 -11.54 22.53
CA LEU A 84 9.68 -12.19 22.21
C LEU A 84 10.75 -11.87 23.26
N VAL A 85 10.91 -10.60 23.59
CA VAL A 85 11.89 -10.14 24.59
C VAL A 85 11.47 -8.79 25.20
N GLU A 86 11.69 -8.62 26.51
CA GLU A 86 11.51 -7.33 27.18
C GLU A 86 12.71 -6.42 26.96
N THR A 87 12.47 -5.10 26.86
CA THR A 87 13.51 -4.11 26.52
C THR A 87 13.75 -3.09 27.63
N ASN A 88 13.21 -3.30 28.83
CA ASN A 88 13.29 -2.35 29.97
C ASN A 88 14.72 -1.99 30.37
N GLU A 89 15.63 -2.96 30.29
CA GLU A 89 17.03 -2.87 30.75
C GLU A 89 18.01 -3.33 29.67
N MET A 90 17.54 -3.43 28.42
CA MET A 90 18.34 -3.93 27.31
C MET A 90 19.28 -2.83 26.80
N SER A 91 20.54 -3.19 26.54
CA SER A 91 21.47 -2.26 25.89
C SER A 91 21.00 -1.93 24.47
N HIS A 92 21.45 -0.79 23.93
CA HIS A 92 21.09 -0.43 22.55
C HIS A 92 21.64 -1.45 21.54
N GLU A 93 22.83 -2.00 21.79
CA GLU A 93 23.48 -3.01 20.94
C GLU A 93 22.67 -4.32 20.93
N ASP A 94 22.31 -4.86 22.10
CA ASP A 94 21.49 -6.07 22.21
C ASP A 94 20.12 -5.87 21.54
N TRP A 95 19.54 -4.68 21.70
CA TRP A 95 18.27 -4.33 21.06
C TRP A 95 18.36 -4.34 19.54
N LEU A 96 19.46 -3.81 18.98
CA LEU A 96 19.72 -3.88 17.55
C LEU A 96 19.91 -5.32 17.09
N GLU A 97 20.66 -6.14 17.82
CA GLU A 97 20.82 -7.56 17.49
C GLU A 97 19.49 -8.31 17.44
N TRP A 98 18.59 -8.06 18.40
CA TRP A 98 17.25 -8.61 18.33
C TRP A 98 16.48 -8.12 17.11
N ARG A 99 16.52 -6.82 16.80
CA ARG A 99 15.85 -6.26 15.62
C ARG A 99 16.39 -6.76 14.28
N ARG A 100 17.60 -7.32 14.23
CA ARG A 100 18.15 -7.95 13.03
C ARG A 100 17.53 -9.31 12.73
N LYS A 101 16.95 -9.99 13.74
CA LYS A 101 16.33 -11.32 13.61
C LYS A 101 14.94 -11.31 12.95
N GLY A 102 14.43 -10.14 12.59
CA GLY A 102 13.14 -9.99 11.91
C GLY A 102 13.00 -8.63 11.24
N ILE A 103 11.93 -8.48 10.47
CA ILE A 103 11.50 -7.26 9.80
C ILE A 103 10.64 -6.46 10.79
N GLY A 104 11.03 -5.22 11.07
CA GLY A 104 10.23 -4.31 11.89
C GLY A 104 9.36 -3.39 11.03
N GLY A 105 8.33 -2.79 11.62
CA GLY A 105 7.43 -1.86 10.92
C GLY A 105 8.14 -0.70 10.19
N SER A 106 9.27 -0.21 10.72
CA SER A 106 10.07 0.84 10.07
C SER A 106 10.84 0.37 8.83
N ASP A 107 11.02 -0.94 8.64
CA ASP A 107 11.75 -1.51 7.50
C ASP A 107 10.83 -1.68 6.27
N VAL A 108 9.53 -1.83 6.51
CA VAL A 108 8.52 -2.19 5.51
C VAL A 108 8.49 -1.22 4.33
N ALA A 109 8.51 0.09 4.60
CA ALA A 109 8.51 1.09 3.54
C ALA A 109 9.74 0.96 2.61
N ALA A 110 10.91 0.60 3.16
CA ALA A 110 12.12 0.42 2.37
C ALA A 110 12.08 -0.88 1.56
N ILE A 111 11.57 -1.96 2.15
CA ILE A 111 11.35 -3.24 1.47
C ILE A 111 10.37 -3.06 0.30
N CYS A 112 9.30 -2.26 0.47
CA CYS A 112 8.35 -1.93 -0.59
C CYS A 112 8.89 -0.90 -1.61
N GLY A 113 10.09 -0.34 -1.42
CA GLY A 113 10.65 0.71 -2.28
C GLY A 113 9.94 2.07 -2.17
N LEU A 114 9.18 2.29 -1.09
CA LEU A 114 8.40 3.50 -0.81
C LEU A 114 9.06 4.43 0.22
N SER A 115 10.18 4.01 0.83
CA SER A 115 10.91 4.84 1.80
C SER A 115 11.70 5.94 1.12
N ARG A 116 11.81 7.09 1.80
CA ARG A 116 12.65 8.23 1.40
C ARG A 116 14.06 8.15 1.97
N TYR A 117 14.28 7.29 2.96
CA TYR A 117 15.47 7.31 3.80
C TYR A 117 16.34 6.06 3.66
N ARG A 118 15.75 4.93 3.28
CA ARG A 118 16.44 3.63 3.20
C ARG A 118 15.99 2.86 1.97
N SER A 119 16.90 2.08 1.40
CA SER A 119 16.59 1.12 0.34
C SER A 119 16.35 -0.29 0.91
N ALA A 120 15.79 -1.18 0.08
CA ALA A 120 15.69 -2.60 0.42
C ALA A 120 17.07 -3.25 0.63
N LEU A 121 18.10 -2.80 -0.11
CA LEU A 121 19.48 -3.29 0.04
C LEU A 121 20.07 -2.88 1.41
N GLU A 122 19.83 -1.66 1.85
CA GLU A 122 20.26 -1.21 3.18
C GLU A 122 19.61 -2.03 4.29
N VAL A 123 18.31 -2.35 4.16
CA VAL A 123 17.62 -3.23 5.11
C VAL A 123 18.25 -4.62 5.09
N TYR A 124 18.53 -5.18 3.91
CA TYR A 124 19.14 -6.49 3.78
C TYR A 124 20.50 -6.59 4.50
N LEU A 125 21.40 -5.63 4.25
CA LEU A 125 22.72 -5.60 4.91
C LEU A 125 22.61 -5.38 6.42
N ASP A 126 21.65 -4.56 6.86
CA ASP A 126 21.36 -4.37 8.29
C ASP A 126 20.92 -5.68 8.95
N LYS A 127 20.01 -6.44 8.33
CA LYS A 127 19.56 -7.75 8.85
C LYS A 127 20.67 -8.79 8.92
N LEU A 128 21.65 -8.72 8.01
CA LEU A 128 22.85 -9.57 8.07
C LEU A 128 23.90 -9.07 9.07
N GLY A 129 23.75 -7.86 9.60
CA GLY A 129 24.75 -7.22 10.45
C GLY A 129 26.02 -6.80 9.69
N GLU A 130 25.93 -6.66 8.37
CA GLU A 130 27.06 -6.30 7.49
C GLU A 130 27.31 -4.79 7.40
N ILE A 131 26.43 -3.97 7.97
CA ILE A 131 26.63 -2.53 8.14
C ILE A 131 26.68 -2.15 9.62
N PRO A 132 27.50 -1.15 9.99
CA PRO A 132 27.55 -0.66 11.36
C PRO A 132 26.20 -0.04 11.77
N PRO A 133 25.85 -0.10 13.07
CA PRO A 133 24.72 0.65 13.61
C PRO A 133 24.77 2.12 13.20
N LYS A 134 23.61 2.70 12.88
CA LYS A 134 23.53 4.15 12.67
C LYS A 134 23.85 4.88 13.97
N GLU A 135 24.76 5.84 13.88
CA GLU A 135 25.05 6.73 15.01
C GLU A 135 23.82 7.57 15.36
N ASP A 136 23.56 7.70 16.67
CA ASP A 136 22.46 8.49 17.19
C ASP A 136 22.71 9.98 16.92
N ASN A 137 21.91 10.56 16.04
CA ASN A 137 22.02 11.97 15.70
C ASN A 137 21.12 12.85 16.61
N PRO A 138 21.34 14.17 16.67
CA PRO A 138 20.55 15.05 17.52
C PRO A 138 19.03 14.99 17.29
N LYS A 139 18.57 14.69 16.05
CA LYS A 139 17.14 14.55 15.74
C LYS A 139 16.55 13.27 16.34
N MET A 140 17.28 12.15 16.26
CA MET A 140 16.88 10.88 16.86
C MET A 140 16.81 10.97 18.39
N LYS A 141 17.81 11.59 19.01
CA LYS A 141 17.79 11.89 20.44
C LYS A 141 16.61 12.77 20.84
N ALA A 142 16.34 13.84 20.10
CA ALA A 142 15.19 14.72 20.35
C ALA A 142 13.85 13.97 20.23
N GLY A 143 13.71 13.11 19.22
CA GLY A 143 12.53 12.25 19.05
C GLY A 143 12.23 11.42 20.30
N ARG A 144 13.24 10.69 20.82
CA ARG A 144 13.09 9.87 22.05
C ARG A 144 12.75 10.69 23.29
N MET A 145 13.32 11.90 23.42
CA MET A 145 13.04 12.78 24.54
C MET A 145 11.63 13.38 24.48
N LEU A 146 11.12 13.64 23.28
CA LEU A 146 9.80 14.24 23.08
C LEU A 146 8.67 13.20 23.03
N GLU A 147 8.98 11.93 22.76
CA GLU A 147 7.98 10.88 22.65
C GLU A 147 7.05 10.77 23.90
N PRO A 148 7.54 10.79 25.16
CA PRO A 148 6.65 10.83 26.32
C PRO A 148 5.77 12.08 26.36
N VAL A 149 6.31 13.25 26.01
CA VAL A 149 5.58 14.54 26.01
C VAL A 149 4.45 14.51 24.97
N ILE A 150 4.71 13.96 23.79
CA ILE A 150 3.70 13.84 22.73
C ILE A 150 2.62 12.81 23.12
N ALA A 151 2.98 11.73 23.83
CA ALA A 151 2.02 10.77 24.36
C ALA A 151 1.09 11.40 25.41
N ASP A 152 1.65 12.23 26.30
CA ASP A 152 0.88 12.97 27.31
C ASP A 152 -0.06 13.97 26.64
N TRP A 153 0.43 14.72 25.63
CA TRP A 153 -0.39 15.65 24.86
C TRP A 153 -1.54 14.94 24.11
N PHE A 154 -1.26 13.77 23.50
CA PHE A 154 -2.30 12.95 22.89
C PHE A 154 -3.36 12.52 23.92
N THR A 155 -2.95 12.13 25.13
CA THR A 155 -3.88 11.74 26.20
C THR A 155 -4.72 12.94 26.68
N GLU A 156 -4.12 14.12 26.80
CA GLU A 156 -4.81 15.36 27.20
C GLU A 156 -5.84 15.81 26.16
N GLU A 157 -5.47 15.80 24.88
CA GLU A 157 -6.32 16.24 23.77
C GLU A 157 -7.50 15.28 23.51
N THR A 158 -7.25 13.97 23.57
CA THR A 158 -8.24 12.95 23.16
C THR A 158 -8.99 12.32 24.34
N GLY A 159 -8.44 12.41 25.55
CA GLY A 159 -8.89 11.65 26.72
C GLY A 159 -8.57 10.15 26.66
N ILE A 160 -7.89 9.68 25.61
CA ILE A 160 -7.52 8.28 25.41
C ILE A 160 -6.25 7.98 26.20
N LYS A 161 -6.32 7.03 27.13
CA LYS A 161 -5.16 6.63 27.93
C LYS A 161 -4.29 5.64 27.16
N VAL A 162 -2.98 5.84 27.22
CA VAL A 162 -2.01 4.99 26.53
C VAL A 162 -0.94 4.47 27.49
N GLN A 163 -0.34 3.33 27.16
CA GLN A 163 0.69 2.67 27.95
C GLN A 163 1.90 2.31 27.09
N GLU A 164 3.09 2.61 27.57
CA GLU A 164 4.36 2.22 26.96
C GLU A 164 4.56 0.69 26.91
N GLN A 165 5.06 0.19 25.78
CA GLN A 165 5.35 -1.22 25.58
C GLN A 165 6.85 -1.43 25.33
N LYS A 166 7.58 -1.73 26.40
CA LYS A 166 9.02 -2.04 26.36
C LYS A 166 9.24 -3.52 26.04
N CYS A 167 8.79 -3.95 24.86
CA CYS A 167 8.89 -5.33 24.41
C CYS A 167 8.98 -5.38 22.88
N ILE A 168 9.74 -6.37 22.37
CA ILE A 168 9.67 -6.76 20.96
C ILE A 168 8.63 -7.87 20.84
N PHE A 169 7.65 -7.66 19.98
CA PHE A 169 6.63 -8.64 19.68
C PHE A 169 6.95 -9.35 18.37
N GLN A 170 6.57 -10.62 18.24
CA GLN A 170 6.74 -11.42 17.02
C GLN A 170 5.40 -12.00 16.59
N HIS A 171 5.10 -11.96 15.29
CA HIS A 171 3.88 -12.57 14.74
C HIS A 171 3.89 -14.09 14.95
N LYS A 172 2.77 -14.68 15.42
CA LYS A 172 2.69 -16.12 15.75
C LYS A 172 2.96 -17.04 14.55
N GLU A 173 2.40 -16.70 13.38
CA GLU A 173 2.48 -17.52 12.15
C GLU A 173 3.56 -17.07 11.16
N HIS A 174 4.13 -15.88 11.35
CA HIS A 174 5.10 -15.27 10.44
C HIS A 174 6.31 -14.82 11.25
N PRO A 175 7.19 -15.76 11.65
CA PRO A 175 8.27 -15.47 12.60
C PRO A 175 9.24 -14.37 12.16
N PHE A 176 9.26 -14.01 10.88
CA PHE A 176 10.07 -12.91 10.37
C PHE A 176 9.48 -11.51 10.63
N MET A 177 8.23 -11.38 11.11
CA MET A 177 7.60 -10.06 11.36
C MET A 177 7.63 -9.68 12.83
N PHE A 178 8.25 -8.54 13.15
CA PHE A 178 8.47 -8.03 14.50
C PHE A 178 7.79 -6.67 14.70
N ALA A 179 7.18 -6.44 15.88
CA ALA A 179 6.64 -5.14 16.25
C ALA A 179 7.38 -4.55 17.45
N ASN A 180 7.83 -3.30 17.28
CA ASN A 180 8.41 -2.45 18.31
C ASN A 180 7.55 -1.19 18.36
N ILE A 181 6.58 -1.17 19.27
CA ILE A 181 5.54 -0.12 19.28
C ILE A 181 5.81 0.91 20.37
N ASP A 182 5.43 2.16 20.12
CA ASP A 182 5.63 3.23 21.11
C ASP A 182 4.65 3.06 22.27
N ARG A 183 3.35 3.02 21.97
CA ARG A 183 2.30 2.89 22.98
C ARG A 183 1.19 1.94 22.55
N TRP A 184 0.57 1.28 23.53
CA TRP A 184 -0.70 0.57 23.39
C TRP A 184 -1.83 1.39 24.01
N VAL A 185 -3.02 1.38 23.40
CA VAL A 185 -4.18 2.09 23.92
C VAL A 185 -4.89 1.27 25.00
N LEU A 186 -5.20 1.89 26.13
CA LEU A 186 -5.91 1.21 27.23
C LEU A 186 -7.41 1.21 26.99
N GLY A 187 -8.00 0.01 26.98
CA GLY A 187 -9.45 -0.17 26.79
C GLY A 187 -9.89 -0.26 25.32
N GLU A 188 -8.95 -0.20 24.38
CA GLU A 188 -9.20 -0.32 22.94
C GLU A 188 -8.17 -1.27 22.31
N ASN A 189 -8.55 -2.03 21.28
CA ASN A 189 -7.64 -2.89 20.53
C ASN A 189 -6.85 -2.06 19.49
N ALA A 190 -6.03 -1.13 19.98
CA ALA A 190 -5.33 -0.16 19.15
C ALA A 190 -3.94 0.15 19.69
N GLY A 191 -3.03 0.49 18.76
CA GLY A 191 -1.73 1.05 19.10
C GLY A 191 -1.65 2.55 18.81
N LEU A 192 -0.60 3.18 19.30
CA LEU A 192 -0.25 4.57 19.00
C LEU A 192 1.21 4.63 18.55
N GLU A 193 1.41 5.21 17.37
CA GLU A 193 2.71 5.59 16.82
C GLU A 193 2.94 7.10 17.01
N ILE A 194 4.12 7.49 17.47
CA ILE A 194 4.47 8.86 17.80
C ILE A 194 5.60 9.35 16.91
N LYS A 195 5.42 10.53 16.30
CA LYS A 195 6.40 11.16 15.42
C LYS A 195 6.71 12.58 15.86
N ASN A 196 7.98 12.95 15.74
CA ASN A 196 8.44 14.33 15.86
C ASN A 196 9.12 14.72 14.54
N THR A 197 8.71 15.83 13.93
CA THR A 197 9.23 16.25 12.63
C THR A 197 9.46 17.76 12.56
N SER A 198 10.39 18.18 11.70
CA SER A 198 10.67 19.61 11.51
C SER A 198 9.58 20.29 10.68
N GLU A 199 9.44 21.61 10.85
CA GLU A 199 8.57 22.47 10.03
C GLU A 199 8.77 22.29 8.52
N TYR A 200 10.02 22.05 8.07
CA TYR A 200 10.34 21.80 6.66
C TYR A 200 9.65 20.57 6.04
N ASN A 201 9.22 19.61 6.87
CA ASN A 201 8.55 18.38 6.45
C ASN A 201 7.03 18.48 6.60
N ARG A 202 6.48 19.66 6.93
CA ARG A 202 5.04 19.88 7.11
C ARG A 202 4.24 19.33 5.93
N ASN A 203 4.67 19.63 4.70
CA ASN A 203 3.96 19.22 3.49
C ASN A 203 3.88 17.70 3.28
N ASP A 204 4.59 16.88 4.06
CA ASP A 204 4.40 15.43 4.02
C ASP A 204 3.08 14.99 4.66
N TRP A 205 2.57 15.82 5.57
CA TRP A 205 1.36 15.57 6.36
C TRP A 205 0.12 16.26 5.78
N PHE A 206 0.27 16.94 4.64
CA PHE A 206 -0.80 17.64 3.95
C PHE A 206 -0.75 17.38 2.44
N ASP A 207 -1.91 17.12 1.84
CA ASP A 207 -2.11 17.09 0.40
C ASP A 207 -3.00 18.28 0.02
N GLY A 208 -2.36 19.40 -0.31
CA GLY A 208 -3.03 20.69 -0.42
C GLY A 208 -3.65 21.09 0.93
N PRO A 209 -4.98 21.35 1.01
CA PRO A 209 -5.65 21.67 2.27
C PRO A 209 -5.97 20.42 3.11
N ASN A 210 -5.82 19.20 2.55
CA ASN A 210 -6.26 17.99 3.21
C ASN A 210 -5.15 17.40 4.08
N GLU A 211 -5.50 17.04 5.29
CA GLU A 211 -4.63 16.32 6.20
C GLU A 211 -4.44 14.86 5.76
N ILE A 212 -3.18 14.39 5.74
CA ILE A 212 -2.85 13.03 5.34
C ILE A 212 -1.85 12.39 6.30
N ILE A 213 -1.74 11.07 6.22
CA ILE A 213 -0.67 10.33 6.89
C ILE A 213 0.36 9.92 5.83
N PRO A 214 1.65 10.26 6.01
CA PRO A 214 2.71 9.79 5.13
C PRO A 214 2.66 8.27 4.91
N THR A 215 2.82 7.83 3.67
CA THR A 215 2.70 6.40 3.27
C THR A 215 3.58 5.48 4.11
N GLU A 216 4.78 5.92 4.47
CA GLU A 216 5.71 5.17 5.32
C GLU A 216 5.09 4.78 6.68
N TYR A 217 4.30 5.68 7.28
CA TYR A 217 3.63 5.42 8.55
C TYR A 217 2.35 4.61 8.38
N GLN A 218 1.69 4.69 7.22
CA GLN A 218 0.57 3.80 6.89
C GLN A 218 1.01 2.34 6.78
N LEU A 219 2.14 2.09 6.11
CA LEU A 219 2.72 0.74 6.02
C LEU A 219 3.21 0.24 7.39
N GLN A 220 3.89 1.10 8.15
CA GLN A 220 4.38 0.77 9.48
C GLN A 220 3.23 0.37 10.43
N ALA A 221 2.16 1.17 10.46
CA ALA A 221 0.99 0.88 11.29
C ALA A 221 0.30 -0.43 10.89
N ASN A 222 0.11 -0.67 9.59
CA ASN A 222 -0.50 -1.92 9.11
C ASN A 222 0.38 -3.14 9.40
N HIS A 223 1.70 -3.02 9.31
CA HIS A 223 2.60 -4.07 9.76
C HIS A 223 2.44 -4.37 11.27
N TYR A 224 2.34 -3.35 12.13
CA TYR A 224 2.10 -3.56 13.55
C TYR A 224 0.73 -4.17 13.84
N MET A 225 -0.31 -3.73 13.13
CA MET A 225 -1.63 -4.34 13.20
C MET A 225 -1.57 -5.81 12.77
N ALA A 226 -0.82 -6.16 11.72
CA ALA A 226 -0.60 -7.55 11.31
C ALA A 226 0.01 -8.38 12.45
N VAL A 227 1.10 -7.90 13.06
CA VAL A 227 1.81 -8.60 14.14
C VAL A 227 0.92 -8.79 15.38
N LEU A 228 0.25 -7.74 15.83
CA LEU A 228 -0.42 -7.70 17.14
C LEU A 228 -1.89 -8.12 17.10
N GLY A 229 -2.53 -8.06 15.92
CA GLY A 229 -3.97 -8.25 15.78
C GLY A 229 -4.81 -7.03 16.20
N ALA A 230 -4.22 -5.82 16.15
CA ALA A 230 -4.92 -4.58 16.44
C ALA A 230 -5.90 -4.20 15.31
N GLU A 231 -7.01 -3.56 15.67
CA GLU A 231 -8.08 -3.12 14.76
C GLU A 231 -7.83 -1.74 14.16
N ARG A 232 -7.04 -0.90 14.84
CA ARG A 232 -6.65 0.42 14.33
C ARG A 232 -5.35 0.88 14.96
N TRP A 233 -4.79 1.94 14.40
CA TRP A 233 -3.56 2.56 14.85
C TRP A 233 -3.69 4.08 14.85
N TYR A 234 -3.43 4.69 16.00
CA TYR A 234 -3.32 6.14 16.11
C TYR A 234 -1.91 6.57 15.67
N VAL A 235 -1.82 7.70 14.98
CA VAL A 235 -0.55 8.35 14.63
C VAL A 235 -0.59 9.77 15.17
N ALA A 236 0.21 10.05 16.19
CA ALA A 236 0.40 11.38 16.74
C ALA A 236 1.70 11.99 16.21
N VAL A 237 1.65 13.25 15.77
CA VAL A 237 2.81 13.97 15.27
C VAL A 237 2.91 15.36 15.91
N LEU A 238 4.13 15.73 16.32
CA LEU A 238 4.50 17.10 16.64
C LEU A 238 5.33 17.68 15.48
N ILE A 239 4.79 18.70 14.81
CA ILE A 239 5.42 19.39 13.69
C ILE A 239 6.03 20.71 14.18
N GLY A 240 7.31 20.91 13.90
CA GLY A 240 8.01 22.16 14.23
C GLY A 240 8.16 22.44 15.73
N GLY A 241 7.78 21.49 16.60
CA GLY A 241 7.85 21.61 18.05
C GLY A 241 6.67 22.33 18.71
N TRP A 242 5.64 22.73 17.95
CA TRP A 242 4.49 23.47 18.49
C TRP A 242 3.14 23.02 17.93
N ASP A 243 3.13 22.41 16.74
CA ASP A 243 1.89 22.01 16.05
C ASP A 243 1.65 20.51 16.25
N PHE A 244 0.82 20.20 17.23
CA PHE A 244 0.41 18.83 17.56
C PHE A 244 -0.80 18.41 16.72
N GLN A 245 -0.70 17.25 16.08
CA GLN A 245 -1.76 16.66 15.26
C GLN A 245 -1.84 15.16 15.52
N TRP A 246 -3.02 14.57 15.35
CA TRP A 246 -3.18 13.12 15.42
C TRP A 246 -4.22 12.62 14.42
N ARG A 247 -4.06 11.39 13.97
CA ARG A 247 -4.92 10.73 12.97
C ARG A 247 -5.07 9.25 13.29
N ILE A 248 -6.05 8.59 12.67
CA ILE A 248 -6.35 7.17 12.85
C ILE A 248 -6.14 6.44 11.52
N ILE A 249 -5.56 5.25 11.59
CA ILE A 249 -5.45 4.28 10.51
C ILE A 249 -6.27 3.06 10.90
N GLU A 250 -7.32 2.78 10.14
CA GLU A 250 -8.09 1.56 10.32
C GLU A 250 -7.32 0.36 9.74
N ARG A 251 -7.47 -0.80 10.39
CA ARG A 251 -6.86 -2.05 9.93
C ARG A 251 -7.29 -2.36 8.50
N ASP A 252 -6.30 -2.61 7.67
CA ASP A 252 -6.48 -2.95 6.27
C ASP A 252 -5.94 -4.36 6.00
N GLU A 253 -6.84 -5.35 5.97
CA GLU A 253 -6.45 -6.75 5.82
C GLU A 253 -5.74 -7.04 4.49
N ASP A 254 -6.16 -6.45 3.37
CA ASP A 254 -5.53 -6.72 2.08
C ASP A 254 -4.13 -6.11 1.99
N LEU A 255 -3.97 -4.91 2.53
CA LEU A 255 -2.65 -4.32 2.66
C LEU A 255 -1.78 -5.20 3.54
N ILE A 256 -2.30 -5.67 4.68
CA ILE A 256 -1.59 -6.57 5.59
C ILE A 256 -1.16 -7.85 4.85
N GLN A 257 -2.02 -8.47 4.06
CA GLN A 257 -1.66 -9.67 3.29
C GLN A 257 -0.61 -9.40 2.21
N ASN A 258 -0.70 -8.24 1.53
CA ASN A 258 0.32 -7.80 0.58
C ASN A 258 1.66 -7.58 1.28
N LEU A 259 1.66 -6.93 2.45
CA LEU A 259 2.85 -6.71 3.26
C LEU A 259 3.47 -8.03 3.70
N ILE A 260 2.68 -8.95 4.27
CA ILE A 260 3.13 -10.29 4.65
C ILE A 260 3.79 -11.01 3.46
N SER A 261 3.22 -10.92 2.26
CA SER A 261 3.75 -11.58 1.07
C SER A 261 5.07 -10.97 0.60
N ILE A 262 5.15 -9.64 0.55
CA ILE A 262 6.36 -8.90 0.16
C ILE A 262 7.48 -9.14 1.17
N GLU A 263 7.17 -9.04 2.47
CA GLU A 263 8.12 -9.25 3.55
C GLU A 263 8.60 -10.70 3.63
N ARG A 264 7.71 -11.68 3.41
CA ARG A 264 8.09 -13.10 3.33
C ARG A 264 9.06 -13.33 2.18
N ASN A 265 8.77 -12.79 0.99
CA ASN A 265 9.66 -12.90 -0.16
C ASN A 265 11.02 -12.27 0.14
N PHE A 266 11.02 -11.07 0.71
CA PHE A 266 12.24 -10.39 1.13
C PHE A 266 13.06 -11.23 2.12
N TRP A 267 12.41 -11.73 3.16
CA TRP A 267 13.08 -12.51 4.18
C TRP A 267 13.67 -13.82 3.63
N MET A 268 12.87 -14.63 2.94
CA MET A 268 13.30 -15.96 2.50
C MET A 268 14.27 -15.90 1.31
N ASN A 269 13.97 -15.07 0.30
CA ASN A 269 14.73 -15.05 -0.95
C ASN A 269 15.88 -14.05 -0.96
N HIS A 270 15.91 -13.10 -0.02
CA HIS A 270 17.04 -12.20 0.13
C HIS A 270 17.81 -12.51 1.41
N VAL A 271 17.22 -12.31 2.59
CA VAL A 271 17.95 -12.42 3.88
C VAL A 271 18.44 -13.85 4.15
N GLU A 272 17.54 -14.85 4.16
CA GLU A 272 17.90 -16.25 4.46
C GLU A 272 18.74 -16.87 3.33
N ALA A 273 18.37 -16.60 2.07
CA ALA A 273 19.11 -17.07 0.90
C ALA A 273 20.45 -16.35 0.68
N LYS A 274 20.74 -15.28 1.45
CA LYS A 274 21.92 -14.41 1.28
C LYS A 274 22.09 -13.91 -0.15
N ASN A 275 20.98 -13.52 -0.76
CA ASN A 275 20.92 -13.01 -2.12
C ASN A 275 20.54 -11.52 -2.07
N PRO A 276 21.48 -10.59 -2.27
CA PRO A 276 21.20 -9.16 -2.09
C PRO A 276 20.12 -8.66 -3.06
N PRO A 277 19.22 -7.77 -2.61
CA PRO A 277 18.35 -7.00 -3.51
C PRO A 277 19.18 -6.18 -4.50
N GLY A 278 18.61 -5.89 -5.67
CA GLY A 278 19.28 -5.06 -6.68
C GLY A 278 19.54 -3.63 -6.19
N VAL A 279 20.67 -3.05 -6.62
CA VAL A 279 21.04 -1.65 -6.36
C VAL A 279 20.09 -0.71 -7.09
N THR A 280 19.70 0.37 -6.41
CA THR A 280 18.80 1.41 -6.87
C THR A 280 19.45 2.80 -6.78
N SER A 281 18.76 3.83 -7.28
CA SER A 281 19.21 5.22 -7.14
C SER A 281 19.23 5.73 -5.69
N GLN A 282 18.64 5.00 -4.74
CA GLN A 282 18.65 5.35 -3.31
C GLN A 282 19.95 4.92 -2.61
N ASP A 283 20.74 4.04 -3.25
CA ASP A 283 21.89 3.37 -2.62
C ASP A 283 23.20 4.16 -2.70
N THR A 284 23.22 5.36 -3.29
CA THR A 284 24.47 6.14 -3.46
C THR A 284 25.21 6.36 -2.14
N GLN A 285 24.49 6.74 -1.09
CA GLN A 285 25.12 6.99 0.22
C GLN A 285 25.62 5.68 0.86
N LEU A 286 24.84 4.59 0.73
CA LEU A 286 25.21 3.26 1.21
C LEU A 286 26.49 2.75 0.52
N LEU A 287 26.56 2.84 -0.81
CA LEU A 287 27.73 2.41 -1.58
C LEU A 287 29.00 3.19 -1.19
N ASN A 288 28.88 4.51 -0.95
CA ASN A 288 30.00 5.31 -0.47
C ASN A 288 30.47 4.88 0.93
N GLN A 289 29.55 4.42 1.79
CA GLN A 289 29.89 3.90 3.12
C GLN A 289 30.53 2.52 3.06
N MET A 290 30.08 1.64 2.14
CA MET A 290 30.65 0.30 1.95
C MET A 290 32.05 0.34 1.33
N TYR A 291 32.32 1.32 0.47
CA TYR A 291 33.58 1.47 -0.25
C TYR A 291 34.20 2.86 0.00
N PRO A 292 34.63 3.16 1.24
CA PRO A 292 35.09 4.50 1.62
C PRO A 292 36.47 4.87 1.06
N GLU A 293 37.28 3.85 0.74
CA GLU A 293 38.64 4.02 0.21
C GLU A 293 38.78 3.37 -1.16
N SER A 294 39.58 3.99 -2.03
CA SER A 294 39.95 3.41 -3.32
C SER A 294 41.25 2.63 -3.23
N ARG A 295 41.33 1.51 -3.96
CA ARG A 295 42.57 0.76 -4.19
C ARG A 295 43.07 1.00 -5.61
N ALA A 296 44.39 1.09 -5.79
CA ALA A 296 45.03 1.25 -7.10
C ALA A 296 45.04 -0.07 -7.90
N ALA A 297 43.85 -0.61 -8.19
CA ALA A 297 43.64 -1.84 -8.96
C ALA A 297 42.45 -1.66 -9.89
N SER A 298 42.51 -2.26 -11.08
CA SER A 298 41.40 -2.32 -12.02
C SER A 298 40.60 -3.61 -11.85
N VAL A 299 39.30 -3.54 -12.12
CA VAL A 299 38.42 -4.71 -12.27
C VAL A 299 37.95 -4.76 -13.72
N GLU A 300 38.06 -5.94 -14.34
CA GLU A 300 37.47 -6.19 -15.65
C GLU A 300 35.98 -6.50 -15.48
N ILE A 301 35.13 -5.75 -16.19
CA ILE A 301 33.68 -5.95 -16.19
C ILE A 301 33.35 -6.86 -17.38
N SER A 302 32.74 -8.01 -17.08
CA SER A 302 32.33 -8.99 -18.09
C SER A 302 31.27 -8.45 -19.06
N ASP A 303 31.25 -8.99 -20.28
CA ASP A 303 30.22 -8.75 -21.30
C ASP A 303 28.79 -9.08 -20.83
N ALA A 304 28.63 -9.88 -19.76
CA ALA A 304 27.32 -10.10 -19.14
C ALA A 304 26.67 -8.80 -18.62
N TYR A 305 27.45 -7.74 -18.40
CA TYR A 305 26.99 -6.42 -17.98
C TYR A 305 26.97 -5.40 -19.13
N HIS A 306 27.02 -5.85 -20.38
CA HIS A 306 27.02 -4.97 -21.56
C HIS A 306 25.87 -3.95 -21.53
N ASP A 307 24.65 -4.42 -21.25
CA ASP A 307 23.47 -3.54 -21.19
C ASP A 307 23.58 -2.49 -20.08
N LEU A 308 24.13 -2.85 -18.92
CA LEU A 308 24.36 -1.91 -17.82
C LEU A 308 25.37 -0.83 -18.21
N MET A 309 26.49 -1.22 -18.83
CA MET A 309 27.53 -0.29 -19.29
C MET A 309 27.00 0.63 -20.40
N LYS A 310 26.28 0.08 -21.37
CA LYS A 310 25.63 0.83 -22.44
C LYS A 310 24.66 1.86 -21.86
N ASN A 311 23.77 1.45 -20.95
CA ASN A 311 22.81 2.34 -20.31
C ASN A 311 23.48 3.46 -19.52
N LEU A 312 24.60 3.19 -18.84
CA LEU A 312 25.36 4.21 -18.11
C LEU A 312 25.93 5.28 -19.05
N VAL A 313 26.56 4.86 -20.14
CA VAL A 313 27.17 5.77 -21.13
C VAL A 313 26.09 6.57 -21.86
N ASP A 314 25.04 5.89 -22.32
CA ASP A 314 23.92 6.53 -23.03
C ASP A 314 23.22 7.55 -22.13
N SER A 315 22.95 7.21 -20.87
CA SER A 315 22.33 8.13 -19.91
C SER A 315 23.20 9.36 -19.65
N LYS A 316 24.54 9.20 -19.59
CA LYS A 316 25.47 10.34 -19.44
C LYS A 316 25.47 11.23 -20.69
N LYS A 317 25.43 10.64 -21.88
CA LYS A 317 25.36 11.39 -23.15
C LYS A 317 24.04 12.16 -23.26
N MET A 318 22.93 11.54 -22.89
CA MET A 318 21.62 12.18 -22.83
C MET A 318 21.62 13.35 -21.83
N LEU A 319 22.23 13.16 -20.65
CA LEU A 319 22.36 14.22 -19.65
C LEU A 319 23.14 15.42 -20.19
N GLU A 320 24.27 15.19 -20.85
CA GLU A 320 25.08 16.28 -21.39
C GLU A 320 24.38 16.99 -22.54
N THR A 321 23.74 16.23 -23.43
CA THR A 321 22.91 16.79 -24.51
C THR A 321 21.77 17.65 -23.94
N ALA A 322 21.10 17.17 -22.88
CA ALA A 322 20.01 17.91 -22.23
C ALA A 322 20.50 19.20 -21.56
N LYS A 323 21.72 19.20 -20.97
CA LYS A 323 22.34 20.41 -20.42
C LYS A 323 22.65 21.44 -21.49
N ASP A 324 23.24 21.00 -22.61
CA ASP A 324 23.56 21.88 -23.73
C ASP A 324 22.29 22.49 -24.32
N MET A 325 21.26 21.66 -24.54
CA MET A 325 19.94 22.13 -24.98
C MET A 325 19.32 23.12 -23.98
N HIS A 326 19.46 22.86 -22.68
CA HIS A 326 18.97 23.76 -21.63
C HIS A 326 19.68 25.12 -21.66
N GLU A 327 21.01 25.15 -21.72
CA GLU A 327 21.78 26.41 -21.77
C GLU A 327 21.57 27.15 -23.09
N GLU A 328 21.45 26.45 -24.22
CA GLU A 328 21.12 27.06 -25.51
C GLU A 328 19.74 27.73 -25.46
N ALA A 329 18.71 27.02 -24.98
CA ALA A 329 17.36 27.56 -24.81
C ALA A 329 17.35 28.76 -23.86
N LYS A 330 18.05 28.64 -22.72
CA LYS A 330 18.20 29.71 -21.74
C LYS A 330 18.87 30.94 -22.32
N ASN A 331 19.94 30.78 -23.11
CA ASN A 331 20.63 31.91 -23.75
C ASN A 331 19.80 32.54 -24.87
N LYS A 332 19.03 31.74 -25.63
CA LYS A 332 18.02 32.26 -26.57
C LYS A 332 16.97 33.11 -25.86
N VAL A 333 16.46 32.66 -24.70
CA VAL A 333 15.51 33.46 -23.90
C VAL A 333 16.16 34.75 -23.37
N LYS A 334 17.38 34.69 -22.83
CA LYS A 334 18.11 35.90 -22.39
C LYS A 334 18.30 36.91 -23.54
N SER A 335 18.59 36.43 -24.74
CA SER A 335 18.72 37.26 -25.94
C SER A 335 17.41 37.99 -26.27
N ILE A 336 16.27 37.30 -26.18
CA ILE A 336 14.94 37.90 -26.36
C ILE A 336 14.63 38.91 -25.25
N MET A 337 14.99 38.60 -24.00
CA MET A 337 14.76 39.49 -22.86
C MET A 337 15.57 40.79 -22.95
N GLY A 338 16.81 40.72 -23.47
CA GLY A 338 17.72 41.86 -23.49
C GLY A 338 17.86 42.47 -22.08
N ASP A 339 17.57 43.76 -21.96
CA ASP A 339 17.66 44.49 -20.68
C ASP A 339 16.46 44.27 -19.75
N ASN A 340 15.40 43.62 -20.22
CA ASN A 340 14.20 43.41 -19.44
C ASN A 340 14.43 42.37 -18.34
N GLU A 341 13.87 42.64 -17.16
CA GLU A 341 14.00 41.75 -16.01
C GLU A 341 13.08 40.53 -16.06
N ILE A 342 11.96 40.60 -16.78
CA ILE A 342 10.89 39.60 -16.77
C ILE A 342 10.46 39.28 -18.20
N ALA A 343 10.36 38.00 -18.53
CA ALA A 343 9.69 37.52 -19.72
C ALA A 343 8.30 36.98 -19.34
N VAL A 344 7.29 37.40 -20.10
CA VAL A 344 5.90 36.97 -19.95
C VAL A 344 5.55 36.10 -21.15
N TRP A 345 4.89 34.96 -20.91
CA TRP A 345 4.36 34.10 -21.95
C TRP A 345 2.88 33.84 -21.66
N ARG A 346 2.01 34.12 -22.64
CA ARG A 346 0.54 33.99 -22.52
C ARG A 346 -0.07 34.72 -21.31
N GLY A 347 0.47 35.90 -20.98
CA GLY A 347 0.00 36.72 -19.86
C GLY A 347 0.59 36.35 -18.50
N GLU A 348 1.35 35.25 -18.40
CA GLU A 348 1.97 34.81 -17.15
C GLU A 348 3.50 35.03 -17.13
N ARG A 349 4.05 35.30 -15.94
CA ARG A 349 5.49 35.47 -15.75
C ARG A 349 6.18 34.12 -15.93
N PHE A 350 6.94 33.98 -16.99
CA PHE A 350 7.60 32.73 -17.34
C PHE A 350 9.03 32.67 -16.81
N VAL A 351 9.80 33.75 -16.97
CA VAL A 351 11.23 33.82 -16.59
C VAL A 351 11.55 35.17 -15.95
N SER A 352 12.47 35.16 -14.98
CA SER A 352 13.17 36.36 -14.51
C SER A 352 14.65 36.30 -14.81
N TRP A 353 15.23 37.43 -15.16
CA TRP A 353 16.66 37.63 -15.31
C TRP A 353 17.07 38.97 -14.71
N LYS A 354 17.18 39.00 -13.39
CA LYS A 354 17.38 40.21 -12.58
C LYS A 354 18.80 40.37 -12.09
N THR A 355 19.25 41.61 -11.97
CA THR A 355 20.53 41.96 -11.36
C THR A 355 20.42 41.84 -9.84
N ASP A 356 21.30 41.06 -9.20
CA ASP A 356 21.41 40.99 -7.75
C ASP A 356 22.08 42.26 -7.18
N ALA A 357 22.04 42.43 -5.85
CA ALA A 357 22.68 43.56 -5.17
C ALA A 357 24.21 43.65 -5.39
N ARG A 358 24.83 42.63 -5.99
CA ARG A 358 26.26 42.56 -6.33
C ARG A 358 26.51 42.75 -7.83
N GLY A 359 25.51 43.17 -8.61
CA GLY A 359 25.65 43.46 -10.04
C GLY A 359 25.57 42.23 -10.96
N ARG A 360 25.22 41.04 -10.45
CA ARG A 360 25.15 39.81 -11.27
C ARG A 360 23.73 39.51 -11.70
N ARG A 361 23.50 39.32 -13.01
CA ARG A 361 22.17 38.92 -13.51
C ARG A 361 21.92 37.42 -13.30
N THR A 362 20.89 37.09 -12.52
CA THR A 362 20.50 35.71 -12.19
C THR A 362 19.25 35.31 -12.97
N PHE A 363 19.32 34.24 -13.75
CA PHE A 363 18.21 33.71 -14.53
C PHE A 363 17.43 32.67 -13.71
N LYS A 364 16.11 32.80 -13.63
CA LYS A 364 15.21 31.83 -12.99
C LYS A 364 13.98 31.62 -13.84
N ILE A 365 13.60 30.36 -14.04
CA ILE A 365 12.29 29.99 -14.57
C ILE A 365 11.29 30.13 -13.42
N ILE A 366 10.24 30.92 -13.62
CA ILE A 366 9.21 31.23 -12.61
C ILE A 366 7.89 30.53 -12.96
N GLY A 367 7.58 30.39 -14.25
CA GLY A 367 6.36 29.76 -14.76
C GLY A 367 6.55 28.26 -15.05
N VAL A 368 5.45 27.51 -14.97
CA VAL A 368 5.43 26.05 -15.16
C VAL A 368 5.19 25.73 -16.64
N ALA A 369 6.10 24.95 -17.23
CA ALA A 369 6.02 24.27 -18.54
C ALA A 369 6.37 25.04 -19.84
N ALA A 370 7.42 24.55 -20.52
CA ALA A 370 7.58 24.56 -21.98
C ALA A 370 8.00 23.13 -22.43
N PRO A 371 7.59 22.64 -23.62
CA PRO A 371 7.60 21.20 -23.93
C PRO A 371 8.96 20.69 -24.47
N ALA A 372 9.40 19.51 -24.01
CA ALA A 372 10.56 18.79 -24.52
C ALA A 372 10.16 17.62 -25.44
N ASN A 373 10.85 17.49 -26.58
CA ASN A 373 10.66 16.44 -27.58
C ASN A 373 11.73 15.34 -27.41
N GLY A 374 11.30 14.13 -27.03
CA GLY A 374 12.14 12.98 -26.69
C GLY A 374 11.75 12.47 -25.30
N ARG A 375 10.54 11.93 -25.18
CA ARG A 375 9.82 11.89 -23.90
C ARG A 375 10.16 10.61 -23.13
N THR A 376 10.86 10.73 -22.01
CA THR A 376 10.88 9.67 -20.99
C THR A 376 9.47 9.44 -20.43
N ILE A 377 9.21 8.32 -19.74
CA ILE A 377 7.93 8.10 -19.04
C ILE A 377 7.64 9.27 -18.08
N ASN A 378 8.68 9.82 -17.44
CA ASN A 378 8.53 11.00 -16.58
C ASN A 378 8.19 12.27 -17.39
N ASP A 379 8.76 12.45 -18.58
CA ASP A 379 8.39 13.57 -19.45
C ASP A 379 6.96 13.43 -19.98
N LEU A 380 6.52 12.20 -20.26
CA LEU A 380 5.14 11.90 -20.62
C LEU A 380 4.18 12.21 -19.46
N PHE A 381 4.57 11.86 -18.23
CA PHE A 381 3.83 12.21 -17.02
C PHE A 381 3.76 13.73 -16.80
N GLU A 382 4.87 14.44 -16.95
CA GLU A 382 4.88 15.91 -16.84
C GLU A 382 4.05 16.58 -17.95
N GLN A 383 4.03 16.02 -19.16
CA GLN A 383 3.15 16.51 -20.22
C GLN A 383 1.68 16.21 -19.99
N MET A 384 1.36 15.09 -19.37
CA MET A 384 -0.01 14.75 -19.00
C MET A 384 -0.47 15.46 -17.74
N LYS A 385 0.44 15.98 -16.92
CA LYS A 385 0.12 16.63 -15.66
C LYS A 385 -0.98 17.69 -15.75
N PRO A 386 -1.06 18.56 -16.78
CA PRO A 386 -2.18 19.49 -16.95
C PRO A 386 -3.51 18.78 -17.24
N ALA A 387 -3.50 17.72 -18.07
CA ALA A 387 -4.71 16.95 -18.36
C ALA A 387 -5.17 16.15 -17.11
N ILE A 388 -4.21 15.56 -16.38
CA ILE A 388 -4.43 14.92 -15.09
C ILE A 388 -5.00 15.94 -14.11
N ALA A 389 -4.44 17.16 -14.02
CA ALA A 389 -4.93 18.20 -13.13
C ALA A 389 -6.39 18.62 -13.40
N GLN A 390 -6.85 18.51 -14.65
CA GLN A 390 -8.25 18.77 -15.01
C GLN A 390 -9.17 17.58 -14.69
N ALA A 391 -8.67 16.36 -14.84
CA ALA A 391 -9.43 15.14 -14.58
C ALA A 391 -9.45 14.70 -13.11
N ILE A 392 -8.47 15.14 -12.32
CA ILE A 392 -8.25 14.64 -10.96
C ILE A 392 -9.21 15.31 -9.97
N PRO A 393 -9.85 14.55 -9.08
CA PRO A 393 -10.64 15.11 -7.99
C PRO A 393 -9.83 15.97 -7.02
N LYS A 394 -10.49 16.93 -6.36
CA LYS A 394 -9.86 17.92 -5.45
C LYS A 394 -9.09 17.32 -4.26
N HIS A 395 -9.33 16.07 -3.90
CA HIS A 395 -8.68 15.41 -2.77
C HIS A 395 -7.34 14.75 -3.13
N LEU A 396 -6.93 14.76 -4.40
CA LEU A 396 -5.69 14.18 -4.87
C LEU A 396 -4.93 15.17 -5.74
N THR A 397 -3.62 15.29 -5.53
CA THR A 397 -2.77 16.14 -6.36
C THR A 397 -2.13 15.36 -7.53
N PRO A 398 -1.96 15.98 -8.71
CA PRO A 398 -1.27 15.35 -9.84
C PRO A 398 0.13 14.85 -9.47
N ASP A 399 0.90 15.65 -8.73
CA ASP A 399 2.24 15.30 -8.25
C ASP A 399 2.26 14.02 -7.41
N ARG A 400 1.30 13.88 -6.50
CA ARG A 400 1.18 12.70 -5.65
C ARG A 400 0.83 11.46 -6.48
N LEU A 401 -0.14 11.56 -7.37
CA LEU A 401 -0.55 10.46 -8.23
C LEU A 401 0.60 9.98 -9.13
N LEU A 402 1.30 10.92 -9.77
CA LEU A 402 2.44 10.61 -10.65
C LEU A 402 3.60 10.00 -9.87
N ARG A 403 3.89 10.48 -8.65
CA ARG A 403 4.90 9.88 -7.77
C ARG A 403 4.57 8.43 -7.45
N ILE A 404 3.32 8.15 -7.08
CA ILE A 404 2.84 6.79 -6.76
C ILE A 404 2.92 5.90 -8.00
N ALA A 405 2.45 6.36 -9.16
CA ALA A 405 2.52 5.63 -10.42
C ALA A 405 3.96 5.29 -10.82
N THR A 406 4.87 6.28 -10.77
CA THR A 406 6.32 6.08 -11.02
C THR A 406 6.90 5.02 -10.09
N THR A 407 6.42 4.96 -8.85
CA THR A 407 6.91 3.98 -7.88
C THR A 407 6.39 2.58 -8.20
N SER A 408 5.11 2.45 -8.56
CA SER A 408 4.52 1.19 -9.02
C SER A 408 5.21 0.62 -10.27
N ILE A 409 5.66 1.49 -11.20
CA ILE A 409 6.46 1.10 -12.37
C ILE A 409 7.87 0.63 -11.97
N ARG A 410 8.47 1.23 -10.94
CA ARG A 410 9.79 0.83 -10.44
C ARG A 410 9.75 -0.52 -9.73
N SER A 411 8.71 -0.76 -8.92
CA SER A 411 8.54 -2.00 -8.17
C SER A 411 8.15 -3.20 -9.03
N ASN A 412 7.51 -2.98 -10.18
CA ASN A 412 7.21 -4.04 -11.15
C ASN A 412 7.93 -3.79 -12.49
N PRO A 413 9.12 -4.39 -12.70
CA PRO A 413 9.90 -4.19 -13.91
C PRO A 413 9.18 -4.50 -15.23
N LYS A 414 8.14 -5.36 -15.21
CA LYS A 414 7.33 -5.66 -16.40
C LYS A 414 6.46 -4.48 -16.86
N LEU A 415 6.13 -3.54 -15.97
CA LEU A 415 5.44 -2.31 -16.39
C LEU A 415 6.33 -1.40 -17.25
N LYS A 416 7.66 -1.57 -17.20
CA LYS A 416 8.59 -0.85 -18.08
C LYS A 416 8.60 -1.39 -19.50
N SER A 417 8.17 -2.64 -19.72
CA SER A 417 8.05 -3.21 -21.07
C SER A 417 6.71 -2.88 -21.73
N CYS A 418 5.75 -2.32 -20.97
CA CYS A 418 4.47 -1.89 -21.51
C CYS A 418 4.60 -0.67 -22.43
N THR A 419 3.70 -0.56 -23.41
CA THR A 419 3.63 0.62 -24.27
C THR A 419 3.38 1.91 -23.45
N PRO A 420 4.08 3.02 -23.76
CA PRO A 420 3.85 4.27 -23.05
C PRO A 420 2.38 4.73 -23.08
N GLU A 421 1.70 4.53 -24.21
CA GLU A 421 0.31 4.95 -24.42
C GLU A 421 -0.66 4.21 -23.48
N SER A 422 -0.45 2.91 -23.26
CA SER A 422 -1.28 2.12 -22.33
C SER A 422 -0.99 2.46 -20.87
N LEU A 423 0.27 2.73 -20.54
CA LEU A 423 0.68 3.15 -19.20
C LEU A 423 0.08 4.50 -18.83
N LEU A 424 0.14 5.45 -19.75
CA LEU A 424 -0.46 6.78 -19.62
C LEU A 424 -1.99 6.70 -19.51
N GLY A 425 -2.63 5.88 -20.35
CA GLY A 425 -4.07 5.65 -20.27
C GLY A 425 -4.50 5.05 -18.94
N ALA A 426 -3.72 4.12 -18.38
CA ALA A 426 -3.99 3.55 -17.06
C ALA A 426 -3.85 4.58 -15.93
N VAL A 427 -2.82 5.45 -15.98
CA VAL A 427 -2.63 6.53 -14.99
C VAL A 427 -3.71 7.62 -15.12
N MET A 428 -4.17 7.91 -16.34
CA MET A 428 -5.30 8.84 -16.54
C MET A 428 -6.60 8.29 -15.94
N GLN A 429 -6.86 6.98 -16.06
CA GLN A 429 -8.00 6.35 -15.39
C GLN A 429 -7.91 6.47 -13.87
N CYS A 430 -6.71 6.27 -13.29
CA CYS A 430 -6.47 6.56 -11.87
C CYS A 430 -6.83 8.01 -11.51
N ALA A 431 -6.43 8.98 -12.36
CA ALA A 431 -6.73 10.39 -12.15
C ALA A 431 -8.23 10.68 -12.20
N GLN A 432 -8.93 10.26 -13.26
CA GLN A 432 -10.37 10.46 -13.45
C GLN A 432 -11.19 9.88 -12.30
N LEU A 433 -10.77 8.73 -11.76
CA LEU A 433 -11.43 8.08 -10.64
C LEU A 433 -10.93 8.57 -9.28
N GLY A 434 -9.87 9.39 -9.24
CA GLY A 434 -9.20 9.78 -8.00
C GLY A 434 -8.75 8.58 -7.15
N LEU A 435 -8.23 7.54 -7.80
CA LEU A 435 -7.73 6.32 -7.17
C LEU A 435 -6.21 6.24 -7.31
N GLU A 436 -5.54 5.74 -6.28
CA GLU A 436 -4.09 5.62 -6.26
C GLU A 436 -3.66 4.20 -6.67
N PRO A 437 -2.75 4.05 -7.66
CA PRO A 437 -2.23 2.75 -8.04
C PRO A 437 -1.16 2.30 -7.04
N SER A 438 -1.56 1.60 -5.98
CA SER A 438 -0.67 1.23 -4.88
C SER A 438 -1.01 -0.11 -4.24
N VAL A 439 -0.09 -0.62 -3.41
CA VAL A 439 -0.28 -1.82 -2.58
C VAL A 439 -1.44 -1.69 -1.58
N LEU A 440 -1.96 -0.48 -1.34
CA LEU A 440 -3.14 -0.21 -0.52
C LEU A 440 -4.44 -0.73 -1.16
N GLY A 441 -4.40 -1.19 -2.42
CA GLY A 441 -5.51 -1.91 -3.07
C GLY A 441 -6.65 -1.03 -3.57
N HIS A 442 -6.40 0.26 -3.80
CA HIS A 442 -7.35 1.17 -4.43
C HIS A 442 -7.40 0.94 -5.95
N ALA A 443 -6.25 0.81 -6.58
CA ALA A 443 -6.11 0.46 -7.98
C ALA A 443 -4.80 -0.30 -8.24
N TYR A 444 -4.77 -1.05 -9.33
CA TYR A 444 -3.62 -1.82 -9.78
C TYR A 444 -3.27 -1.48 -11.22
N LEU A 445 -1.98 -1.39 -11.50
CA LEU A 445 -1.42 -1.31 -12.85
C LEU A 445 -0.86 -2.68 -13.18
N ILE A 446 -1.46 -3.38 -14.14
CA ILE A 446 -1.16 -4.78 -14.43
C ILE A 446 -0.67 -4.91 -15.87
N PRO A 447 0.52 -5.49 -16.10
CA PRO A 447 0.99 -5.77 -17.45
C PRO A 447 0.24 -6.97 -18.03
N TYR A 448 -0.38 -6.78 -19.18
CA TYR A 448 -0.99 -7.84 -19.98
C TYR A 448 -0.31 -7.93 -21.34
N LYS A 449 -0.18 -9.15 -21.86
CA LYS A 449 0.28 -9.37 -23.23
C LYS A 449 -0.93 -9.42 -24.15
N ASN A 450 -1.10 -8.40 -24.98
CA ASN A 450 -2.16 -8.29 -25.97
C ASN A 450 -1.56 -8.42 -27.37
N LYS A 451 -1.95 -9.46 -28.12
CA LYS A 451 -1.43 -9.76 -29.47
C LYS A 451 0.11 -9.70 -29.60
N GLY A 452 0.82 -10.08 -28.54
CA GLY A 452 2.29 -10.09 -28.50
C GLY A 452 2.95 -8.80 -28.00
N VAL A 453 2.19 -7.73 -27.80
CA VAL A 453 2.62 -6.45 -27.22
C VAL A 453 2.31 -6.44 -25.73
N ASP A 454 3.25 -5.99 -24.90
CA ASP A 454 3.00 -5.78 -23.48
C ASP A 454 2.27 -4.43 -23.30
N GLU A 455 1.13 -4.43 -22.63
CA GLU A 455 0.29 -3.25 -22.39
C GLU A 455 -0.05 -3.15 -20.91
N CYS A 456 -0.13 -1.93 -20.40
CA CYS A 456 -0.56 -1.67 -19.04
C CYS A 456 -2.09 -1.58 -19.00
N GLN A 457 -2.70 -2.40 -18.16
CA GLN A 457 -4.13 -2.40 -17.91
C GLN A 457 -4.39 -1.86 -16.51
N PHE A 458 -5.31 -0.89 -16.41
CA PHE A 458 -5.82 -0.41 -15.14
C PHE A 458 -6.88 -1.38 -14.62
N GLN A 459 -6.81 -1.69 -13.33
CA GLN A 459 -7.86 -2.43 -12.64
C GLN A 459 -8.19 -1.77 -11.32
N ILE A 460 -9.47 -1.55 -11.09
CA ILE A 460 -9.98 -1.04 -9.83
C ILE A 460 -9.85 -2.15 -8.79
N GLY A 461 -9.17 -1.81 -7.69
CA GLY A 461 -9.14 -2.67 -6.51
C GLY A 461 -10.45 -2.58 -5.73
N TYR A 462 -10.79 -3.58 -4.94
CA TYR A 462 -12.09 -3.60 -4.27
C TYR A 462 -12.27 -2.39 -3.33
N LYS A 463 -11.19 -1.87 -2.71
CA LYS A 463 -11.25 -0.64 -1.90
C LYS A 463 -11.54 0.58 -2.73
N GLY A 464 -10.97 0.64 -3.94
CA GLY A 464 -11.30 1.70 -4.90
C GLY A 464 -12.78 1.70 -5.22
N LEU A 465 -13.38 0.52 -5.42
CA LEU A 465 -14.82 0.40 -5.64
C LEU A 465 -15.64 0.87 -4.42
N ILE A 466 -15.25 0.49 -3.20
CA ILE A 466 -15.91 0.95 -1.97
C ILE A 466 -15.81 2.47 -1.80
N GLU A 467 -14.63 3.03 -2.03
CA GLU A 467 -14.39 4.46 -1.88
C GLU A 467 -15.17 5.26 -2.91
N LEU A 468 -15.13 4.84 -4.17
CA LEU A 468 -15.93 5.42 -5.24
C LEU A 468 -17.44 5.36 -4.92
N ALA A 469 -17.93 4.22 -4.41
CA ALA A 469 -19.33 4.08 -3.99
C ALA A 469 -19.68 5.07 -2.86
N ARG A 470 -18.82 5.23 -1.85
CA ARG A 470 -19.03 6.18 -0.73
C ARG A 470 -19.02 7.64 -1.18
N ARG A 471 -18.25 8.01 -2.21
CA ARG A 471 -18.18 9.38 -2.75
C ARG A 471 -19.49 9.89 -3.33
N THR A 472 -20.41 9.00 -3.71
CA THR A 472 -21.77 9.39 -4.15
C THR A 472 -22.53 10.18 -3.07
N GLY A 473 -22.11 10.07 -1.81
CA GLY A 473 -22.76 10.72 -0.68
C GLY A 473 -24.12 10.14 -0.33
N GLN A 474 -24.62 9.15 -1.08
CA GLN A 474 -25.90 8.48 -0.86
C GLN A 474 -25.76 7.19 -0.04
N ILE A 475 -24.56 6.59 -0.04
CA ILE A 475 -24.27 5.34 0.69
C ILE A 475 -23.84 5.66 2.12
N SER A 476 -24.52 5.06 3.10
CA SER A 476 -24.18 5.14 4.53
C SER A 476 -23.23 4.02 4.95
N SER A 477 -23.40 2.81 4.39
CA SER A 477 -22.51 1.67 4.62
C SER A 477 -22.48 0.77 3.40
N ILE A 478 -21.33 0.18 3.09
CA ILE A 478 -21.18 -0.86 2.05
C ILE A 478 -20.13 -1.87 2.52
N MET A 479 -20.45 -3.16 2.43
CA MET A 479 -19.56 -4.25 2.84
C MET A 479 -19.82 -5.53 2.05
N ALA A 480 -18.80 -6.39 1.97
CA ALA A 480 -18.92 -7.77 1.51
C ALA A 480 -18.42 -8.74 2.58
N GLN A 481 -19.09 -9.88 2.75
CA GLN A 481 -18.85 -10.84 3.82
C GLN A 481 -19.00 -12.29 3.32
N ALA A 482 -18.28 -13.19 3.97
CA ALA A 482 -18.42 -14.63 3.79
C ALA A 482 -19.35 -15.21 4.87
N VAL A 483 -20.16 -16.19 4.47
CA VAL A 483 -21.08 -16.94 5.32
C VAL A 483 -20.59 -18.37 5.39
N TYR A 484 -20.43 -18.87 6.60
CA TYR A 484 -19.91 -20.18 6.89
C TYR A 484 -21.03 -21.12 7.36
N GLN A 485 -20.77 -22.42 7.32
CA GLN A 485 -21.77 -23.47 7.62
C GLN A 485 -22.48 -23.28 8.96
N ASN A 486 -21.76 -22.83 9.98
CA ASN A 486 -22.29 -22.73 11.34
C ASN A 486 -22.86 -21.34 11.66
N ASP A 487 -22.78 -20.38 10.75
CA ASP A 487 -23.36 -19.05 10.95
C ASP A 487 -24.89 -19.09 10.88
N GLU A 488 -25.57 -18.26 11.67
CA GLU A 488 -27.00 -18.02 11.48
C GLU A 488 -27.17 -17.04 10.33
N PHE A 489 -27.67 -17.53 9.20
CA PHE A 489 -27.84 -16.73 7.99
C PHE A 489 -29.20 -16.93 7.34
N GLU A 490 -29.95 -15.83 7.21
CA GLU A 490 -31.28 -15.78 6.61
C GLU A 490 -31.32 -14.65 5.59
N TYR A 491 -31.85 -14.92 4.40
CA TYR A 491 -32.06 -13.90 3.38
C TYR A 491 -33.30 -14.20 2.54
N GLU A 492 -33.99 -13.14 2.12
CA GLU A 492 -35.18 -13.21 1.28
C GLU A 492 -35.11 -12.11 0.20
N TYR A 493 -35.22 -12.51 -1.06
CA TYR A 493 -35.46 -11.59 -2.17
C TYR A 493 -36.97 -11.52 -2.41
N GLY A 494 -37.56 -10.36 -2.18
CA GLY A 494 -38.99 -10.13 -2.27
C GLY A 494 -39.32 -8.66 -2.08
N ILE A 495 -40.60 -8.30 -2.07
CA ILE A 495 -41.03 -6.89 -1.84
C ILE A 495 -40.52 -6.38 -0.49
N ASN A 496 -40.45 -7.27 0.51
CA ASN A 496 -39.84 -7.02 1.80
C ASN A 496 -38.54 -7.80 1.88
N GLU A 497 -37.49 -7.26 1.26
CA GLU A 497 -36.16 -7.88 1.32
C GLU A 497 -35.72 -8.06 2.78
N LYS A 498 -34.99 -9.13 3.07
CA LYS A 498 -34.46 -9.40 4.42
C LYS A 498 -33.07 -9.97 4.31
N LEU A 499 -32.17 -9.49 5.15
CA LEU A 499 -30.83 -10.03 5.30
C LEU A 499 -30.45 -10.04 6.78
N LYS A 500 -30.20 -11.23 7.32
CA LYS A 500 -29.71 -11.44 8.68
C LYS A 500 -28.48 -12.32 8.63
N HIS A 501 -27.40 -11.86 9.24
CA HIS A 501 -26.17 -12.63 9.43
C HIS A 501 -25.69 -12.47 10.86
N VAL A 502 -25.63 -13.58 11.60
CA VAL A 502 -25.03 -13.65 12.93
C VAL A 502 -23.92 -14.71 12.86
N PRO A 503 -22.64 -14.28 12.88
CA PRO A 503 -21.52 -15.20 12.90
C PRO A 503 -21.56 -16.12 14.12
N ALA A 504 -21.13 -17.37 13.98
CA ALA A 504 -21.01 -18.29 15.10
C ALA A 504 -19.86 -17.88 16.05
N ASP A 505 -20.09 -18.01 17.36
CA ASP A 505 -19.04 -17.87 18.37
C ASP A 505 -18.20 -19.16 18.42
N GLY A 506 -17.08 -19.18 17.69
CA GLY A 506 -16.14 -20.31 17.66
C GLY A 506 -15.83 -20.82 16.24
N ASP A 507 -15.88 -22.15 16.05
CA ASP A 507 -15.65 -22.75 14.74
C ASP A 507 -16.84 -22.46 13.81
N ARG A 508 -16.58 -21.70 12.76
CA ARG A 508 -17.58 -21.29 11.77
C ARG A 508 -17.82 -22.36 10.69
N GLY A 509 -16.93 -23.34 10.55
CA GLY A 509 -16.99 -24.37 9.51
C GLY A 509 -16.50 -23.89 8.14
N GLY A 510 -16.92 -24.55 7.06
CA GLY A 510 -16.55 -24.15 5.69
C GLY A 510 -17.40 -23.01 5.13
N VAL A 511 -16.84 -22.18 4.24
CA VAL A 511 -17.60 -21.13 3.54
C VAL A 511 -18.63 -21.73 2.58
N ILE A 512 -19.88 -21.28 2.67
CA ILE A 512 -21.01 -21.75 1.84
C ILE A 512 -21.58 -20.65 0.93
N LYS A 513 -21.52 -19.39 1.33
CA LYS A 513 -22.06 -18.25 0.57
C LYS A 513 -21.21 -17.01 0.79
N TYR A 514 -21.36 -16.06 -0.10
CA TYR A 514 -20.83 -14.71 0.02
C TYR A 514 -21.97 -13.74 -0.20
N TYR A 515 -21.94 -12.60 0.48
CA TYR A 515 -22.87 -11.52 0.21
C TYR A 515 -22.20 -10.17 0.26
N ALA A 516 -22.78 -9.20 -0.42
CA ALA A 516 -22.50 -7.79 -0.24
C ALA A 516 -23.80 -7.06 0.08
N TYR A 517 -23.73 -6.00 0.88
CA TYR A 517 -24.85 -5.11 1.14
C TYR A 517 -24.42 -3.66 1.06
N ALA A 518 -25.37 -2.79 0.72
CA ALA A 518 -25.26 -1.34 0.81
C ALA A 518 -26.48 -0.79 1.54
N LYS A 519 -26.25 0.12 2.49
CA LYS A 519 -27.28 0.94 3.12
C LYS A 519 -27.18 2.34 2.55
N PHE A 520 -28.32 2.95 2.30
CA PHE A 520 -28.42 4.31 1.80
C PHE A 520 -28.73 5.28 2.96
N LYS A 521 -28.53 6.58 2.73
CA LYS A 521 -28.81 7.62 3.75
C LYS A 521 -30.30 7.90 3.93
N ASP A 522 -31.12 7.58 2.93
CA ASP A 522 -32.58 7.70 2.98
C ASP A 522 -33.25 6.54 3.75
N GLY A 523 -32.46 5.59 4.27
CA GLY A 523 -32.93 4.42 5.00
C GLY A 523 -33.17 3.19 4.13
N GLY A 524 -33.06 3.31 2.80
CA GLY A 524 -33.09 2.18 1.88
C GLY A 524 -31.83 1.30 1.99
N TYR A 525 -31.90 0.12 1.40
CA TYR A 525 -30.76 -0.79 1.30
C TYR A 525 -30.89 -1.69 0.07
N SER A 526 -29.78 -2.32 -0.30
CA SER A 526 -29.74 -3.37 -1.32
C SER A 526 -28.69 -4.39 -0.93
N PHE A 527 -28.90 -5.66 -1.26
CA PHE A 527 -27.89 -6.68 -1.04
C PHE A 527 -27.91 -7.73 -2.15
N LEU A 528 -26.77 -8.40 -2.31
CA LEU A 528 -26.59 -9.51 -3.22
C LEU A 528 -25.89 -10.65 -2.48
N VAL A 529 -26.44 -11.85 -2.59
CA VAL A 529 -25.95 -13.11 -2.05
C VAL A 529 -25.66 -14.04 -3.22
N MET A 530 -24.47 -14.63 -3.22
CA MET A 530 -24.05 -15.69 -4.15
C MET A 530 -23.60 -16.90 -3.34
N SER A 531 -24.02 -18.10 -3.74
CA SER A 531 -23.46 -19.33 -3.19
C SER A 531 -22.00 -19.50 -3.61
N ARG A 532 -21.25 -20.32 -2.88
CA ARG A 532 -19.87 -20.68 -3.28
C ARG A 532 -19.82 -21.24 -4.71
N ASN A 533 -20.81 -22.04 -5.10
CA ASN A 533 -20.91 -22.59 -6.44
C ASN A 533 -21.17 -21.49 -7.50
N ASP A 534 -21.97 -20.46 -7.18
CA ASP A 534 -22.17 -19.32 -8.09
C ASP A 534 -20.87 -18.56 -8.35
N ILE A 535 -20.05 -18.40 -7.31
CA ILE A 535 -18.73 -17.77 -7.42
C ILE A 535 -17.77 -18.63 -8.26
N GLU A 536 -17.75 -19.95 -8.04
CA GLU A 536 -16.92 -20.87 -8.83
C GLU A 536 -17.32 -20.82 -10.32
N ARG A 537 -18.63 -20.79 -10.62
CA ARG A 537 -19.12 -20.62 -12.00
C ARG A 537 -18.72 -19.27 -12.59
N HIS A 538 -18.75 -18.19 -11.79
CA HIS A 538 -18.26 -16.88 -12.22
C HIS A 538 -16.76 -16.91 -12.56
N ARG A 539 -15.94 -17.45 -11.65
CA ARG A 539 -14.49 -17.64 -11.86
C ARG A 539 -14.23 -18.38 -13.17
N ASP A 540 -14.88 -19.53 -13.36
CA ASP A 540 -14.58 -20.42 -14.47
C ASP A 540 -14.92 -19.80 -15.84
N LYS A 541 -15.89 -18.88 -15.86
CA LYS A 541 -16.34 -18.15 -17.04
C LYS A 541 -15.47 -16.93 -17.35
N PHE A 542 -15.13 -16.12 -16.36
CA PHE A 542 -14.53 -14.79 -16.59
C PHE A 542 -13.03 -14.73 -16.30
N SER A 543 -12.47 -15.64 -15.49
CA SER A 543 -11.07 -15.59 -15.09
C SER A 543 -10.14 -16.39 -16.01
N LYS A 544 -9.16 -15.69 -16.61
CA LYS A 544 -8.04 -16.32 -17.32
C LYS A 544 -7.03 -16.99 -16.36
N THR A 545 -7.10 -16.66 -15.08
CA THR A 545 -6.22 -17.17 -14.00
C THR A 545 -6.99 -18.10 -13.04
N LYS A 546 -8.04 -18.78 -13.51
CA LYS A 546 -8.86 -19.67 -12.66
C LYS A 546 -8.10 -20.83 -12.00
N SER A 547 -6.94 -21.20 -12.54
CA SER A 547 -6.15 -22.35 -12.10
C SER A 547 -4.82 -21.97 -11.43
N TYR A 548 -4.51 -20.67 -11.29
CA TYR A 548 -3.28 -20.17 -10.65
C TYR A 548 -3.43 -18.71 -10.23
N GLY A 549 -2.77 -18.26 -9.15
CA GLY A 549 -2.86 -16.88 -8.67
C GLY A 549 -4.08 -16.62 -7.78
N PRO A 550 -4.64 -15.39 -7.72
CA PRO A 550 -5.56 -14.97 -6.66
C PRO A 550 -6.82 -15.83 -6.47
N TRP A 551 -7.31 -16.47 -7.53
CA TRP A 551 -8.47 -17.37 -7.44
C TRP A 551 -8.17 -18.72 -6.77
N VAL A 552 -6.89 -19.07 -6.62
CA VAL A 552 -6.42 -20.27 -5.90
C VAL A 552 -5.95 -19.86 -4.51
N ASP A 553 -5.12 -18.82 -4.42
CA ASP A 553 -4.46 -18.41 -3.18
C ASP A 553 -5.38 -17.57 -2.26
N HIS A 554 -6.35 -16.86 -2.84
CA HIS A 554 -7.23 -15.89 -2.16
C HIS A 554 -8.68 -15.96 -2.67
N PHE A 555 -9.21 -17.17 -2.80
CA PHE A 555 -10.54 -17.41 -3.35
C PHE A 555 -11.63 -16.55 -2.70
N ASP A 556 -11.63 -16.44 -1.37
CA ASP A 556 -12.68 -15.75 -0.61
C ASP A 556 -12.68 -14.22 -0.85
N GLU A 557 -11.51 -13.61 -1.04
CA GLU A 557 -11.41 -12.19 -1.38
C GLU A 557 -11.85 -11.92 -2.82
N MET A 558 -11.51 -12.83 -3.75
CA MET A 558 -12.01 -12.78 -5.12
C MET A 558 -13.54 -12.97 -5.16
N ALA A 559 -14.08 -13.82 -4.29
CA ALA A 559 -15.50 -14.01 -4.12
C ALA A 559 -16.19 -12.75 -3.61
N LYS A 560 -15.65 -12.12 -2.54
CA LYS A 560 -16.14 -10.85 -1.99
C LYS A 560 -16.12 -9.73 -3.04
N LYS A 561 -15.04 -9.59 -3.83
CA LYS A 561 -14.94 -8.65 -4.96
C LYS A 561 -16.06 -8.91 -5.98
N THR A 562 -16.34 -10.17 -6.28
CA THR A 562 -17.36 -10.59 -7.25
C THR A 562 -18.78 -10.21 -6.81
N VAL A 563 -19.17 -10.53 -5.58
CA VAL A 563 -20.50 -10.14 -5.05
C VAL A 563 -20.63 -8.62 -4.93
N LEU A 564 -19.55 -7.92 -4.55
CA LEU A 564 -19.55 -6.47 -4.44
C LEU A 564 -19.74 -5.80 -5.82
N LYS A 565 -18.99 -6.22 -6.84
CA LYS A 565 -19.18 -5.78 -8.24
C LYS A 565 -20.60 -6.10 -8.73
N GLY A 566 -21.13 -7.26 -8.35
CA GLY A 566 -22.50 -7.66 -8.68
C GLY A 566 -23.54 -6.72 -8.06
N LEU A 567 -23.42 -6.41 -6.76
CA LEU A 567 -24.31 -5.49 -6.04
C LEU A 567 -24.28 -4.09 -6.67
N MET A 568 -23.11 -3.62 -7.08
CA MET A 568 -22.93 -2.28 -7.63
C MET A 568 -23.83 -2.01 -8.84
N LYS A 569 -24.15 -3.02 -9.66
CA LYS A 569 -25.03 -2.87 -10.83
C LYS A 569 -26.48 -2.50 -10.50
N TYR A 570 -26.89 -2.69 -9.25
CA TYR A 570 -28.27 -2.47 -8.81
C TYR A 570 -28.41 -1.30 -7.83
N MET A 571 -27.30 -0.62 -7.49
CA MET A 571 -27.33 0.54 -6.61
C MET A 571 -27.76 1.80 -7.38
N PRO A 572 -28.36 2.79 -6.70
CA PRO A 572 -28.55 4.14 -7.24
C PRO A 572 -27.19 4.86 -7.28
N ILE A 573 -26.38 4.52 -8.26
CA ILE A 573 -25.04 5.06 -8.48
C ILE A 573 -25.04 6.12 -9.56
N SER A 574 -24.12 7.07 -9.47
CA SER A 574 -24.00 8.12 -10.49
C SER A 574 -23.60 7.52 -11.84
N VAL A 575 -23.98 8.16 -12.94
CA VAL A 575 -23.63 7.73 -14.30
C VAL A 575 -22.11 7.60 -14.46
N GLU A 576 -21.35 8.47 -13.79
CA GLU A 576 -19.88 8.43 -13.75
C GLU A 576 -19.35 7.15 -13.10
N PHE A 577 -19.96 6.71 -12.00
CA PHE A 577 -19.55 5.48 -11.33
C PHE A 577 -19.90 4.23 -12.14
N GLN A 578 -21.08 4.19 -12.76
CA GLN A 578 -21.46 3.08 -13.64
C GLN A 578 -20.47 2.95 -14.81
N LYS A 579 -20.10 4.07 -15.45
CA LYS A 579 -19.06 4.10 -16.48
C LYS A 579 -17.71 3.60 -15.97
N ALA A 580 -17.30 3.99 -14.76
CA ALA A 580 -16.04 3.53 -14.15
C ALA A 580 -16.00 2.01 -13.95
N VAL A 581 -17.11 1.41 -13.52
CA VAL A 581 -17.24 -0.03 -13.31
C VAL A 581 -17.27 -0.79 -14.64
N ASP A 582 -17.95 -0.24 -15.64
CA ASP A 582 -18.04 -0.85 -16.98
C ASP A 582 -16.72 -0.75 -17.77
N GLN A 583 -15.92 0.29 -17.51
CA GLN A 583 -14.59 0.48 -18.09
C GLN A 583 -13.47 -0.24 -17.32
N ASP A 584 -13.76 -0.78 -16.13
CA ASP A 584 -12.81 -1.56 -15.36
C ASP A 584 -12.33 -2.78 -16.16
N GLU A 585 -11.05 -3.10 -16.06
CA GLU A 585 -10.41 -4.17 -16.81
C GLU A 585 -10.38 -3.94 -18.35
N THR A 586 -10.52 -2.70 -18.83
CA THR A 586 -10.24 -2.34 -20.24
C THR A 586 -8.85 -1.71 -20.41
N THR A 587 -8.15 -2.04 -21.50
CA THR A 587 -6.89 -1.37 -21.86
C THR A 587 -7.20 -0.11 -22.63
N LYS A 588 -6.73 1.03 -22.12
CA LYS A 588 -6.96 2.34 -22.70
C LYS A 588 -5.64 2.92 -23.21
N HIS A 589 -5.63 3.39 -24.45
CA HIS A 589 -4.49 4.10 -25.02
C HIS A 589 -4.71 5.59 -24.93
N PHE A 590 -3.71 6.30 -24.44
CA PHE A 590 -3.72 7.75 -24.43
C PHE A 590 -2.59 8.29 -25.32
N GLU A 591 -2.97 8.93 -26.42
CA GLU A 591 -2.05 9.67 -27.30
C GLU A 591 -2.00 11.14 -26.88
N PRO A 592 -0.83 11.68 -26.46
CA PRO A 592 -0.76 13.06 -26.03
C PRO A 592 -0.95 14.03 -27.21
N GLY A 593 -2.02 14.84 -27.18
CA GLY A 593 -2.30 15.88 -28.18
C GLY A 593 -3.60 15.71 -28.97
N THR A 594 -4.41 14.70 -28.66
CA THR A 594 -5.79 14.60 -29.16
C THR A 594 -6.74 15.36 -28.22
N ASP A 595 -7.59 16.23 -28.78
CA ASP A 595 -8.47 17.14 -28.01
C ASP A 595 -9.63 16.45 -27.27
N ASN A 596 -9.74 15.11 -27.33
CA ASN A 596 -10.83 14.38 -26.69
C ASN A 596 -10.42 13.87 -25.30
N MET A 597 -10.74 14.66 -24.28
CA MET A 597 -10.71 14.26 -22.86
C MET A 597 -11.63 13.09 -22.48
N GLY A 598 -12.40 12.54 -23.42
CA GLY A 598 -13.43 11.52 -23.17
C GLY A 598 -13.19 10.14 -23.79
N ASP A 599 -12.32 10.01 -24.79
CA ASP A 599 -12.27 8.79 -25.62
C ASP A 599 -10.85 8.23 -25.66
N ALA A 600 -10.44 7.55 -24.59
CA ALA A 600 -9.35 6.60 -24.76
C ALA A 600 -9.85 5.50 -25.71
N ILE A 601 -9.16 5.34 -26.84
CA ILE A 601 -9.54 4.40 -27.89
C ILE A 601 -9.56 2.99 -27.29
N ASP A 602 -10.72 2.36 -27.36
CA ASP A 602 -10.96 0.99 -26.92
C ASP A 602 -10.59 0.04 -28.06
N ILE A 603 -9.45 -0.64 -27.97
CA ILE A 603 -9.04 -1.63 -29.00
C ILE A 603 -9.78 -2.98 -28.80
N THR A 604 -10.55 -3.13 -27.72
CA THR A 604 -11.32 -4.35 -27.43
C THR A 604 -12.76 -4.34 -27.99
N ASP A 605 -13.25 -3.22 -28.49
CA ASP A 605 -14.57 -3.12 -29.14
C ASP A 605 -14.49 -3.45 -30.65
N TRP A 606 -14.88 -4.67 -31.02
CA TRP A 606 -14.91 -5.16 -32.40
C TRP A 606 -16.26 -4.95 -33.10
N SER A 607 -17.02 -3.90 -32.75
CA SER A 607 -18.31 -3.61 -33.38
C SER A 607 -18.29 -2.54 -34.48
N SER A 608 -17.16 -1.91 -34.79
CA SER A 608 -17.10 -0.76 -35.73
C SER A 608 -15.97 -0.83 -36.76
N GLN A 609 -15.85 -1.95 -37.49
CA GLN A 609 -15.17 -1.97 -38.79
C GLN A 609 -16.19 -2.23 -39.92
N GLN A 610 -16.89 -1.19 -40.35
CA GLN A 610 -17.37 -1.08 -41.72
C GLN A 610 -17.27 0.37 -42.23
N GLU A 611 -16.62 0.49 -43.38
CA GLU A 611 -16.73 1.55 -44.41
C GLU A 611 -15.97 2.87 -44.24
N THR A 612 -14.74 2.89 -44.78
CA THR A 612 -14.27 3.98 -45.65
C THR A 612 -13.75 3.40 -46.98
N ALA A 613 -14.68 2.97 -47.84
CA ALA A 613 -14.38 2.77 -49.26
C ALA A 613 -14.95 3.96 -50.04
N SER A 614 -14.06 4.63 -50.76
CA SER A 614 -14.30 5.80 -51.61
C SER A 614 -15.45 5.60 -52.60
N ALA A 615 -16.43 6.50 -52.58
CA ALA A 615 -17.46 6.60 -53.58
C ALA A 615 -16.91 7.28 -54.86
N GLU A 616 -16.62 6.50 -55.89
CA GLU A 616 -16.67 6.99 -57.28
C GLU A 616 -18.11 6.86 -57.79
N THR A 617 -18.56 7.93 -58.44
CA THR A 617 -19.93 8.16 -58.88
C THR A 617 -20.27 7.27 -60.07
N ILE A 618 -21.22 6.35 -59.92
CA ILE A 618 -21.91 5.69 -61.03
C ILE A 618 -23.41 5.90 -60.87
N VAL A 619 -24.02 6.43 -61.93
CA VAL A 619 -25.43 6.82 -62.06
C VAL A 619 -26.35 5.59 -62.00
N PRO A 620 -27.52 5.61 -61.33
CA PRO A 620 -28.37 4.43 -61.22
C PRO A 620 -29.27 4.24 -62.45
N GLU A 621 -29.27 3.01 -62.99
CA GLU A 621 -30.31 2.50 -63.89
C GLU A 621 -31.52 2.02 -63.08
N GLU A 622 -32.70 2.50 -63.45
CA GLU A 622 -34.00 2.11 -62.88
C GLU A 622 -34.32 0.64 -63.19
N TYR A 623 -34.85 -0.09 -62.19
CA TYR A 623 -35.72 -1.26 -62.44
C TYR A 623 -36.90 -1.32 -61.46
N PRO A 624 -38.04 -1.89 -61.90
CA PRO A 624 -39.36 -1.52 -61.40
C PRO A 624 -39.91 -2.39 -60.26
N ASN A 625 -40.69 -1.70 -59.44
CA ASN A 625 -41.82 -2.09 -58.60
C ASN A 625 -42.43 -3.51 -58.79
N GLN A 626 -42.54 -4.28 -57.70
CA GLN A 626 -43.55 -5.33 -57.37
C GLN A 626 -43.09 -6.03 -56.07
N ALA A 627 -43.88 -6.48 -55.10
CA ALA A 627 -45.30 -6.43 -54.78
C ALA A 627 -45.42 -6.80 -53.28
N ALA A 628 -46.58 -6.52 -52.70
CA ALA A 628 -46.92 -6.59 -51.28
C ALA A 628 -47.16 -8.00 -50.71
N LEU A 629 -46.74 -8.19 -49.44
CA LEU A 629 -47.37 -8.92 -48.29
C LEU A 629 -47.75 -10.42 -48.44
N PRO A 630 -48.18 -11.15 -47.36
CA PRO A 630 -47.90 -11.09 -45.90
C PRO A 630 -47.40 -12.49 -45.38
N PHE A 631 -46.81 -12.70 -44.19
CA PHE A 631 -47.27 -12.51 -42.81
C PHE A 631 -46.06 -12.55 -41.86
#